data_AF-A0A534NDM0-F1
#
_entry.id   AF-A0A534NDM0-F1
#
_cell.length_a   1.000
_cell.length_b   1.000
_cell.length_c   1.000
_cell.angle_alpha   90.00
_cell.angle_beta   90.00
_cell.angle_gamma   90.00
#
_symmetry.space_group_name_H-M   'P 1'
#
loop_
_entity.id
_entity.type
_entity.pdbx_description
1 polymer ?
#
loop_
_entity_poly.entity_id
_entity_poly.type
_entity_poly.pdbx_seq_one_letter_code
_entity_poly.pdbx_strand_id
1 'polypeptide(L)' 'MIHHRDYHNREEARSEIFDYIELFYNRQRLHQSLGYQTPIGYEKMKGVA' A
#
# COMPACT_ATOMS: atom_id res chain seq x y z
N MET A 1 -6.87 -6.91 8.73
CA MET A 1 -7.93 -7.39 7.82
C MET A 1 -7.24 -8.27 6.79
N ILE A 2 -7.55 -9.56 6.75
CA ILE A 2 -7.06 -10.46 5.70
C ILE A 2 -8.29 -10.83 4.89
N HIS A 3 -8.32 -10.40 3.63
CA HIS A 3 -9.34 -10.79 2.67
C HIS A 3 -8.81 -11.99 1.90
N HIS A 4 -9.47 -13.14 2.06
CA HIS A 4 -9.17 -14.29 1.22
C HIS A 4 -9.97 -14.15 -0.08
N ARG A 5 -9.28 -14.27 -1.21
CA ARG A 5 -9.87 -14.21 -2.53
C ARG A 5 -9.20 -15.24 -3.42
N ASP A 6 -10.01 -15.98 -4.15
CA ASP A 6 -9.55 -16.86 -5.21
C ASP A 6 -9.37 -16.07 -6.50
N TYR A 7 -8.22 -16.25 -7.15
CA TYR A 7 -7.87 -15.57 -8.40
C TYR A 7 -7.93 -16.56 -9.56
N HIS A 8 -8.48 -16.12 -10.69
CA HIS A 8 -8.61 -16.97 -11.87
C HIS A 8 -7.25 -17.21 -12.54
N ASN A 9 -6.36 -16.23 -12.46
CA ASN A 9 -5.00 -16.31 -12.97
C ASN A 9 -4.05 -15.39 -12.19
N ARG A 10 -2.74 -15.54 -12.46
CA ARG A 10 -1.69 -14.82 -11.74
C ARG A 10 -1.64 -13.32 -12.05
N GLU A 11 -2.08 -12.90 -13.24
CA GLU A 11 -2.07 -11.48 -13.61
C GLU A 11 -3.16 -10.69 -12.86
N GLU A 12 -4.33 -11.30 -12.66
CA GLU A 12 -5.40 -10.73 -11.82
C GLU A 12 -4.89 -10.49 -10.38
N ALA A 13 -4.29 -11.52 -9.78
CA ALA A 13 -3.72 -11.42 -8.43
C ALA A 13 -2.65 -10.34 -8.34
N ARG A 14 -1.78 -10.24 -9.37
CA ARG A 14 -0.72 -9.23 -9.43
C ARG A 14 -1.29 -7.82 -9.52
N SER A 15 -2.32 -7.60 -10.34
CA SER A 15 -2.97 -6.29 -10.47
C SER A 15 -3.57 -5.85 -9.14
N GLU A 16 -4.27 -6.74 -8.44
CA GLU A 16 -4.87 -6.38 -7.15
C GLU A 16 -3.84 -6.14 -6.04
N ILE A 17 -2.75 -6.91 -6.02
CA ILE A 17 -1.63 -6.67 -5.09
C ILE A 17 -1.00 -5.31 -5.39
N PHE A 18 -0.82 -4.96 -6.66
CA PHE A 18 -0.30 -3.67 -7.07
C PHE A 18 -1.21 -2.53 -6.59
N ASP A 19 -2.52 -2.62 -6.84
CA ASP A 19 -3.48 -1.62 -6.39
C ASP A 19 -3.51 -1.50 -4.87
N TYR A 20 -3.43 -2.63 -4.15
CA TYR A 20 -3.32 -2.64 -2.69
C TYR A 20 -2.08 -1.89 -2.20
N ILE A 21 -0.91 -2.14 -2.80
CA ILE A 21 0.34 -1.49 -2.42
C ILE A 21 0.29 0.01 -2.75
N GLU A 22 -0.08 0.37 -3.97
CA GLU A 22 0.02 1.75 -4.45
C GLU A 22 -1.09 2.66 -3.94
N LEU A 23 -2.34 2.19 -3.96
CA LEU A 23 -3.49 3.03 -3.66
C LEU A 23 -3.83 3.02 -2.18
N PHE A 24 -3.70 1.87 -1.52
CA PHE A 24 -4.05 1.77 -0.11
C PHE A 24 -2.82 1.87 0.80
N TYR A 25 -1.83 0.98 0.64
CA TYR A 25 -0.71 0.90 1.56
C TYR A 25 0.16 2.17 1.53
N ASN A 26 0.62 2.57 0.35
CA ASN A 26 1.54 3.70 0.20
C ASN A 26 0.86 5.06 0.41
N ARG A 27 -0.42 5.20 0.02
CA ARG A 27 -1.15 6.48 0.02
C ARG A 27 -2.07 6.72 1.19
N GLN A 28 -2.62 5.68 1.82
CA GLN A 28 -3.71 5.81 2.80
C GLN A 28 -3.38 5.18 4.16
N ARG A 29 -2.63 4.09 4.20
CA ARG A 29 -2.35 3.38 5.46
C ARG A 29 -1.40 4.19 6.35
N LEU A 30 -1.85 4.50 7.56
CA LEU A 30 -1.01 5.15 8.57
C LEU A 30 -0.17 4.14 9.34
N HIS A 31 1.09 4.49 9.59
CA HIS A 31 2.03 3.67 10.33
C HIS A 31 2.48 4.37 11.62
N GLN A 32 2.31 3.70 12.77
CA GLN A 32 2.74 4.24 14.07
C GLN A 32 4.26 4.52 14.09
N SER A 33 5.05 3.64 13.48
CA SER A 33 6.51 3.83 13.35
C SER A 33 6.91 5.03 12.49
N LEU A 34 6.01 5.52 11.62
CA LEU A 34 6.21 6.72 10.81
C LEU A 34 5.59 7.98 11.45
N GLY A 35 5.21 7.90 12.74
CA GLY A 35 4.53 9.00 13.43
C GLY A 35 3.10 9.21 12.92
N TYR A 36 2.39 8.13 12.62
CA TYR A 36 1.03 8.15 12.06
C TYR A 36 0.95 8.85 10.70
N GLN A 37 2.00 8.72 9.88
CA GLN A 37 2.02 9.14 8.49
C GLN A 37 1.87 7.96 7.54
N THR A 38 1.45 8.25 6.31
CA THR A 38 1.50 7.28 5.21
C THR A 38 2.93 7.14 4.70
N PRO A 39 3.31 6.02 4.08
CA PRO A 39 4.64 5.85 3.51
C PRO A 39 5.05 6.99 2.59
N ILE A 40 4.19 7.36 1.62
CA ILE A 40 4.46 8.49 0.72
C ILE A 40 4.54 9.82 1.47
N GLY A 41 3.66 10.05 2.46
CA GLY A 41 3.70 11.27 3.27
C GLY A 41 5.03 11.41 4.01
N TYR A 42 5.51 10.29 4.56
CA TYR A 42 6.79 10.22 5.24
C TYR A 42 7.98 10.46 4.30
N GLU A 43 8.00 9.84 3.11
CA GLU A 43 9.04 10.07 2.10
C GLU A 43 9.07 11.53 1.63
N LYS A 44 7.90 12.14 1.40
CA LYS A 44 7.78 13.56 1.06
C LYS A 44 8.32 14.47 2.16
N MET A 45 8.00 14.19 3.42
CA MET A 45 8.54 14.91 4.57
C MET A 45 10.07 14.76 4.66
N LYS A 46 10.61 13.58 4.31
CA LYS A 46 12.05 13.33 4.25
C LYS A 46 12.73 13.92 3.02
N GLY A 47 11.98 14.41 2.03
CA GLY A 47 12.51 14.90 0.75
C GLY A 47 13.06 13.79 -0.14
N VAL A 48 12.58 12.56 0.03
CA VAL A 48 13.05 11.35 -0.68
C VAL A 48 11.99 10.84 -1.68
N ALA A 49 11.08 11.71 -2.13
CA ALA A 49 10.01 11.35 -3.05
C ALA A 49 10.22 11.95 -4.44
#